data_AF-A0A9D1E391-F1
#
_entry.id   AF-A0A9D1E391-F1
#
_cell.length_a   1.000
_cell.length_b   1.000
_cell.length_c   1.000
_cell.angle_alpha   90.00
_cell.angle_beta   90.00
_cell.angle_gamma   90.00
#
_symmetry.space_group_name_H-M   'P 1'
#
loop_
_entity.id
_entity.type
_entity.pdbx_description
1 polymer ?
#
loop_
_entity_poly.entity_id
_entity_poly.type
_entity_poly.pdbx_seq_one_letter_code
_entity_poly.pdbx_strand_id
1 'polypeptide(L)'
;MKKLVTTALVAILVVSCLFALVACDNDPLADPTYSYTITGNFNGWKVNVDAEDETKLDANYAMEAVALSDKRVASIKDVLKEGGVQYLYIAEHTFTNNKVDGAWEAGWSISYALTEGAELTEVDGNMAIKVLKCELKTAGDIAEWVPSWIPDAGNTNVRSLTPDTLYCPPHSETPAWENSGSWNDNPIVITAGTYYVVFASFTDGTYGLGAIAK
;
A
#
# COMPACT_ATOMS: atom_id res chain seq x y z
N MET A 1 23.59 -15.29 -55.70
CA MET A 1 22.31 -14.95 -55.02
C MET A 1 22.23 -15.59 -53.62
N LYS A 2 23.19 -15.32 -52.72
CA LYS A 2 23.21 -15.91 -51.35
C LYS A 2 23.33 -14.89 -50.21
N LYS A 3 23.40 -13.58 -50.52
CA LYS A 3 23.64 -12.51 -49.53
C LYS A 3 22.40 -11.67 -49.20
N LEU A 4 21.26 -11.93 -49.82
CA LEU A 4 20.02 -11.16 -49.62
C LEU A 4 18.99 -11.85 -48.72
N VAL A 5 19.16 -13.14 -48.42
CA VAL A 5 18.20 -13.92 -47.61
C VAL A 5 18.52 -13.85 -46.11
N THR A 6 19.78 -13.62 -45.75
CA THR A 6 20.21 -13.58 -44.33
C THR A 6 19.84 -12.28 -43.61
N THR A 7 19.76 -11.15 -44.34
CA THR A 7 19.46 -9.85 -43.73
C THR A 7 17.96 -9.66 -43.45
N ALA A 8 17.09 -10.30 -44.24
CA ALA A 8 15.64 -10.22 -44.06
C ALA A 8 15.14 -11.06 -42.86
N LEU A 9 15.79 -12.19 -42.56
CA LEU A 9 15.38 -13.05 -41.44
C LEU A 9 15.78 -12.46 -40.08
N VAL A 10 16.90 -11.74 -39.99
CA VAL A 10 17.36 -11.10 -38.74
C VAL A 10 16.53 -9.85 -38.41
N ALA A 11 16.08 -9.10 -39.42
CA ALA A 11 15.22 -7.93 -39.19
C ALA A 11 13.81 -8.30 -38.70
N ILE A 12 13.25 -9.43 -39.15
CA ILE A 12 11.92 -9.89 -38.75
C ILE A 12 11.92 -10.46 -37.32
N LEU A 13 13.03 -11.08 -36.89
CA LEU A 13 13.15 -11.63 -35.53
C LEU A 13 13.38 -10.53 -34.46
N VAL A 14 14.05 -9.43 -34.82
CA VAL A 14 14.28 -8.30 -33.89
C VAL A 14 13.02 -7.46 -33.71
N VAL A 15 12.18 -7.34 -34.74
CA VAL A 15 10.94 -6.56 -34.65
C VAL A 15 9.84 -7.34 -33.91
N SER A 16 9.76 -8.67 -34.01
CA SER A 16 8.75 -9.45 -33.26
C SER A 16 9.04 -9.58 -31.76
N CYS A 17 10.31 -9.44 -31.32
CA CYS A 17 10.64 -9.34 -29.89
C CYS A 17 10.34 -7.96 -29.28
N LEU A 18 10.22 -6.90 -30.08
CA LEU A 18 9.89 -5.56 -29.59
C LEU A 18 8.38 -5.33 -29.38
N PHE A 19 7.52 -6.14 -30.00
CA PHE A 19 6.07 -6.05 -29.84
C PHE A 19 5.46 -7.03 -28.82
N ALA A 20 6.26 -7.99 -28.32
CA ALA A 20 5.81 -8.95 -27.29
C ALA A 20 5.96 -8.42 -25.85
N LEU A 21 6.62 -7.28 -25.63
CA LEU A 21 6.83 -6.67 -24.31
C LEU A 21 5.99 -5.41 -24.05
N VAL A 22 4.97 -5.17 -24.87
CA VAL A 22 3.88 -4.24 -24.52
C VAL A 22 2.66 -5.06 -24.11
N ALA A 23 2.87 -6.06 -23.25
CA ALA A 23 1.77 -6.62 -22.48
C ALA A 23 1.27 -5.50 -21.55
N CYS A 24 0.02 -5.11 -21.75
CA CYS A 24 -0.62 -3.92 -21.21
C CYS A 24 -0.32 -3.64 -19.72
N ASP A 25 0.51 -2.63 -19.45
CA ASP A 25 0.58 -1.90 -18.17
C ASP A 25 -0.77 -1.23 -17.76
N ASN A 26 -1.86 -1.51 -18.48
CA ASN A 26 -3.14 -0.82 -18.42
C ASN A 26 -4.22 -1.59 -17.64
N ASP A 27 -4.04 -2.90 -17.44
CA ASP A 27 -5.01 -3.69 -16.68
C ASP A 27 -4.75 -3.51 -15.17
N PRO A 28 -5.80 -3.34 -14.35
CA PRO A 28 -5.66 -3.31 -12.91
C PRO A 28 -4.97 -4.56 -12.35
N LEU A 29 -4.00 -4.38 -11.47
CA LEU A 29 -3.28 -5.46 -10.82
C LEU A 29 -4.06 -5.91 -9.56
N ALA A 30 -5.18 -6.59 -9.78
CA ALA A 30 -6.07 -7.05 -8.70
C ALA A 30 -5.65 -8.43 -8.15
N ASP A 31 -5.73 -8.58 -6.83
CA ASP A 31 -5.72 -9.87 -6.14
C ASP A 31 -7.04 -10.60 -6.41
N PRO A 32 -7.00 -11.86 -6.90
CA PRO A 32 -8.21 -12.62 -7.22
C PRO A 32 -8.94 -13.18 -5.99
N THR A 33 -8.32 -13.11 -4.80
CA THR A 33 -8.79 -13.75 -3.57
C THR A 33 -9.18 -12.72 -2.51
N TYR A 34 -8.40 -11.66 -2.37
CA TYR A 34 -8.55 -10.71 -1.27
C TYR A 34 -9.02 -9.34 -1.75
N SER A 35 -9.78 -8.67 -0.90
CA SER A 35 -10.05 -7.23 -1.00
C SER A 35 -9.25 -6.48 0.06
N TYR A 36 -9.04 -5.19 -0.14
CA TYR A 36 -8.23 -4.37 0.77
C TYR A 36 -9.00 -3.13 1.22
N THR A 37 -8.80 -2.73 2.46
CA THR A 37 -9.34 -1.48 3.01
C THR A 37 -8.32 -0.83 3.92
N ILE A 38 -8.30 0.51 3.96
CA ILE A 38 -7.51 1.25 4.93
C ILE A 38 -8.21 1.30 6.28
N THR A 39 -7.43 1.30 7.34
CA THR A 39 -7.94 1.40 8.71
C THR A 39 -7.04 2.26 9.57
N GLY A 40 -7.62 2.92 10.55
CA GLY A 40 -6.91 3.85 11.43
C GLY A 40 -7.82 4.37 12.52
N ASN A 41 -7.35 5.39 13.25
CA ASN A 41 -8.16 6.05 14.27
C ASN A 41 -9.47 6.63 13.67
N PHE A 42 -9.39 7.13 12.43
CA PHE A 42 -10.49 7.75 11.69
C PHE A 42 -11.71 6.83 11.44
N ASN A 43 -11.53 5.50 11.45
CA ASN A 43 -12.65 4.55 11.34
C ASN A 43 -12.75 3.60 12.54
N GLY A 44 -11.95 3.83 13.59
CA GLY A 44 -11.97 3.03 14.81
C GLY A 44 -11.31 1.65 14.65
N TRP A 45 -10.30 1.53 13.80
CA TRP A 45 -9.48 0.31 13.68
C TRP A 45 -10.29 -0.95 13.35
N LYS A 46 -11.20 -0.87 12.39
CA LYS A 46 -12.08 -1.99 12.00
C LYS A 46 -12.22 -2.12 10.49
N VAL A 47 -12.82 -3.24 10.08
CA VAL A 47 -13.39 -3.40 8.73
C VAL A 47 -14.74 -2.70 8.72
N ASN A 48 -14.90 -1.76 7.79
CA ASN A 48 -16.19 -1.15 7.48
C ASN A 48 -16.76 -1.83 6.23
N VAL A 49 -18.02 -2.25 6.31
CA VAL A 49 -18.78 -2.82 5.19
C VAL A 49 -19.74 -1.78 4.65
N ASP A 50 -20.12 -1.94 3.38
CA ASP A 50 -21.13 -1.10 2.77
C ASP A 50 -22.48 -1.29 3.50
N ALA A 51 -23.18 -0.17 3.76
CA ALA A 51 -24.40 -0.17 4.55
C ALA A 51 -25.60 -0.77 3.80
N GLU A 52 -25.55 -0.83 2.47
CA GLU A 52 -26.59 -1.39 1.61
C GLU A 52 -26.24 -2.82 1.15
N ASP A 53 -24.96 -3.19 1.19
CA ASP A 53 -24.47 -4.50 0.76
C ASP A 53 -23.28 -5.00 1.62
N GLU A 54 -23.56 -5.78 2.66
CA GLU A 54 -22.54 -6.31 3.59
C GLU A 54 -21.49 -7.22 2.90
N THR A 55 -21.74 -7.64 1.66
CA THR A 55 -20.75 -8.38 0.84
C THR A 55 -19.69 -7.47 0.21
N LYS A 56 -19.77 -6.16 0.43
CA LYS A 56 -18.82 -5.15 -0.05
C LYS A 56 -18.20 -4.39 1.11
N LEU A 57 -16.97 -3.93 0.89
CA LEU A 57 -16.30 -3.00 1.79
C LEU A 57 -16.86 -1.59 1.58
N ASP A 58 -16.91 -0.80 2.65
CA ASP A 58 -17.31 0.62 2.61
C ASP A 58 -16.40 1.38 1.64
N ALA A 59 -17.00 2.00 0.62
CA ALA A 59 -16.29 2.69 -0.45
C ALA A 59 -15.40 3.86 0.04
N ASN A 60 -15.65 4.40 1.23
CA ASN A 60 -14.80 5.45 1.80
C ASN A 60 -13.41 4.95 2.24
N TYR A 61 -13.27 3.64 2.46
CA TYR A 61 -12.04 3.02 2.97
C TYR A 61 -11.53 1.90 2.07
N ALA A 62 -12.41 1.29 1.27
CA ALA A 62 -12.06 0.26 0.30
C ALA A 62 -11.00 0.77 -0.66
N MET A 63 -9.99 -0.06 -0.92
CA MET A 63 -8.93 0.27 -1.87
C MET A 63 -9.31 -0.21 -3.28
N GLU A 64 -9.12 0.66 -4.26
CA GLU A 64 -9.31 0.42 -5.68
C GLU A 64 -8.08 -0.26 -6.27
N ALA A 65 -8.25 -1.39 -6.96
CA ALA A 65 -7.17 -1.99 -7.75
C ALA A 65 -6.84 -1.10 -8.95
N VAL A 66 -5.55 -0.83 -9.18
CA VAL A 66 -5.09 0.04 -10.27
C VAL A 66 -3.99 -0.60 -11.08
N ALA A 67 -3.78 -0.07 -12.28
CA ALA A 67 -2.74 -0.52 -13.18
C ALA A 67 -1.41 0.21 -12.89
N LEU A 68 -0.29 -0.36 -13.32
CA LEU A 68 1.03 0.29 -13.23
C LEU A 68 1.11 1.61 -14.04
N SER A 69 0.23 1.80 -15.01
CA SER A 69 0.10 3.03 -15.79
C SER A 69 -0.77 4.10 -15.12
N ASP A 70 -1.40 3.82 -13.98
CA ASP A 70 -2.25 4.80 -13.31
C ASP A 70 -1.44 6.05 -12.92
N LYS A 71 -1.91 7.22 -13.34
CA LYS A 71 -1.24 8.50 -13.09
C LYS A 71 -1.04 8.79 -11.61
N ARG A 72 -1.87 8.24 -10.73
CA ARG A 72 -1.84 8.43 -9.28
C ARG A 72 -0.61 7.77 -8.64
N VAL A 73 -0.01 6.77 -9.29
CA VAL A 73 1.20 6.06 -8.82
C VAL A 73 2.44 6.38 -9.67
N ALA A 74 2.36 7.34 -10.59
CA ALA A 74 3.42 7.60 -11.56
C ALA A 74 4.78 7.92 -10.92
N SER A 75 4.79 8.58 -9.76
CA SER A 75 6.02 8.95 -9.02
C SER A 75 6.77 7.75 -8.44
N ILE A 76 6.10 6.61 -8.25
CA ILE A 76 6.69 5.39 -7.69
C ILE A 76 6.66 4.22 -8.68
N LYS A 77 6.30 4.47 -9.94
CA LYS A 77 6.12 3.42 -10.96
C LYS A 77 7.36 2.54 -11.10
N ASP A 78 8.55 3.14 -11.14
CA ASP A 78 9.79 2.40 -11.31
C ASP A 78 10.09 1.53 -10.08
N VAL A 79 9.87 2.05 -8.87
CA VAL A 79 10.01 1.29 -7.61
C VAL A 79 9.07 0.08 -7.57
N LEU A 80 7.82 0.25 -8.02
CA LEU A 80 6.84 -0.83 -8.12
C LEU A 80 7.26 -1.89 -9.14
N LYS A 81 7.71 -1.45 -10.32
CA LYS A 81 8.14 -2.34 -11.41
C LYS A 81 9.38 -3.13 -11.03
N GLU A 82 10.41 -2.47 -10.50
CA GLU A 82 11.66 -3.11 -10.06
C GLU A 82 11.42 -4.08 -8.89
N GLY A 83 10.48 -3.76 -8.01
CA GLY A 83 10.06 -4.65 -6.93
C GLY A 83 9.28 -5.88 -7.39
N GLY A 84 8.88 -5.97 -8.66
CA GLY A 84 8.03 -7.05 -9.14
C GLY A 84 6.63 -6.99 -8.52
N VAL A 85 5.96 -5.83 -8.63
CA VAL A 85 4.59 -5.69 -8.13
C VAL A 85 3.67 -6.72 -8.78
N GLN A 86 2.95 -7.44 -7.94
CA GLN A 86 1.96 -8.44 -8.31
C GLN A 86 0.55 -7.86 -8.22
N TYR A 87 0.25 -7.17 -7.12
CA TYR A 87 -1.04 -6.52 -6.89
C TYR A 87 -0.84 -5.07 -6.45
N LEU A 88 -1.70 -4.16 -6.90
CA LEU A 88 -1.56 -2.73 -6.67
C LEU A 88 -2.92 -2.08 -6.41
N TYR A 89 -3.01 -1.40 -5.27
CA TYR A 89 -4.25 -0.82 -4.77
C TYR A 89 -4.03 0.58 -4.24
N ILE A 90 -5.06 1.42 -4.31
CA ILE A 90 -5.04 2.75 -3.72
C ILE A 90 -6.34 3.11 -3.01
N ALA A 91 -6.26 3.96 -1.99
CA ALA A 91 -7.41 4.65 -1.41
C ALA A 91 -7.05 6.13 -1.20
N GLU A 92 -8.02 7.02 -1.36
CA GLU A 92 -7.83 8.43 -1.00
C GLU A 92 -8.17 8.63 0.48
N HIS A 93 -7.28 9.28 1.22
CA HIS A 93 -7.54 9.62 2.62
C HIS A 93 -6.96 10.98 2.99
N THR A 94 -7.61 11.68 3.91
CA THR A 94 -7.13 12.95 4.46
C THR A 94 -6.73 12.76 5.91
N PHE A 95 -5.45 12.97 6.20
CA PHE A 95 -4.87 12.85 7.52
C PHE A 95 -4.79 14.23 8.20
N THR A 96 -5.12 14.28 9.48
CA THR A 96 -5.05 15.49 10.32
C THR A 96 -4.03 15.32 11.43
N ASN A 97 -3.29 16.39 11.74
CA ASN A 97 -2.27 16.41 12.79
C ASN A 97 -2.51 17.62 13.70
N ASN A 98 -3.48 17.51 14.61
CA ASN A 98 -4.00 18.67 15.34
C ASN A 98 -3.91 18.48 16.85
N LYS A 99 -3.66 19.57 17.58
CA LYS A 99 -3.91 19.62 19.02
C LYS A 99 -5.11 20.51 19.32
N VAL A 100 -6.02 20.04 20.16
CA VAL A 100 -7.14 20.80 20.71
C VAL A 100 -6.87 20.99 22.21
N ASP A 101 -6.80 22.23 22.66
CA ASP A 101 -6.49 22.60 24.05
C ASP A 101 -5.23 21.92 24.63
N GLY A 102 -4.22 21.71 23.77
CA GLY A 102 -2.95 21.09 24.14
C GLY A 102 -2.93 19.56 24.13
N ALA A 103 -4.07 18.90 23.87
CA ALA A 103 -4.17 17.45 23.69
C ALA A 103 -4.28 17.07 22.21
N TRP A 104 -3.75 15.92 21.81
CA TRP A 104 -3.92 15.37 20.47
C TRP A 104 -5.38 15.06 20.17
N GLU A 105 -5.84 15.34 18.95
CA GLU A 105 -7.25 15.17 18.56
C GLU A 105 -7.67 13.69 18.59
N ALA A 106 -6.78 12.76 18.24
CA ALA A 106 -7.04 11.33 18.44
C ALA A 106 -7.12 10.90 19.91
N GLY A 107 -6.70 11.75 20.86
CA GLY A 107 -6.54 11.42 22.27
C GLY A 107 -5.22 10.70 22.61
N TRP A 108 -4.37 10.46 21.61
CA TRP A 108 -3.05 9.82 21.75
C TRP A 108 -2.11 10.27 20.62
N SER A 109 -0.81 10.02 20.78
CA SER A 109 0.22 10.28 19.76
C SER A 109 1.11 9.07 19.51
N ILE A 110 1.82 9.15 18.39
CA ILE A 110 2.92 8.26 18.02
C ILE A 110 4.19 9.08 17.95
N SER A 111 5.31 8.52 18.41
CA SER A 111 6.63 9.12 18.26
C SER A 111 7.60 8.08 17.70
N TYR A 112 8.24 8.38 16.57
CA TYR A 112 9.29 7.54 16.00
C TYR A 112 10.58 8.31 15.71
N ALA A 113 11.73 7.67 15.90
CA ALA A 113 12.96 8.07 15.24
C ALA A 113 12.95 7.44 13.84
N LEU A 114 12.81 8.25 12.78
CA LEU A 114 12.62 7.72 11.42
C LEU A 114 13.89 7.10 10.82
N THR A 115 15.05 7.44 11.37
CA THR A 115 16.36 6.84 11.07
C THR A 115 17.18 6.75 12.36
N GLU A 116 18.23 5.93 12.36
CA GLU A 116 19.09 5.75 13.53
C GLU A 116 19.72 7.08 13.98
N GLY A 117 19.49 7.46 15.24
CA GLY A 117 19.99 8.70 15.83
C GLY A 117 19.21 9.97 15.43
N ALA A 118 18.11 9.86 14.71
CA ALA A 118 17.25 11.00 14.37
C ALA A 118 16.41 11.47 15.57
N GLU A 119 16.05 12.76 15.54
CA GLU A 119 15.05 13.32 16.45
C GLU A 119 13.69 12.64 16.27
N LEU A 120 12.92 12.61 17.36
CA LEU A 120 11.60 12.01 17.35
C LEU A 120 10.63 12.85 16.51
N THR A 121 9.99 12.19 15.56
CA THR A 121 8.81 12.69 14.86
C THR A 121 7.59 12.30 15.67
N GLU A 122 7.04 13.24 16.43
CA GLU A 122 5.76 13.06 17.14
C GLU A 122 4.59 13.56 16.28
N VAL A 123 3.57 12.72 16.15
CA VAL A 123 2.34 13.01 15.40
C VAL A 123 1.10 12.59 16.17
N ASP A 124 -0.03 13.23 15.85
CA ASP A 124 -1.35 12.79 16.27
C ASP A 124 -1.62 11.34 15.84
N GLY A 125 -2.30 10.55 16.67
CA GLY A 125 -2.77 9.21 16.31
C GLY A 125 -3.67 9.15 15.06
N ASN A 126 -4.27 10.27 14.65
CA ASN A 126 -4.99 10.41 13.38
C ASN A 126 -4.07 10.28 12.14
N MET A 127 -2.75 10.38 12.32
CA MET A 127 -1.76 10.17 11.26
C MET A 127 -1.42 8.69 11.03
N ALA A 128 -1.90 7.79 11.89
CA ALA A 128 -1.64 6.37 11.85
C ALA A 128 -2.54 5.64 10.85
N ILE A 129 -1.99 4.66 10.14
CA ILE A 129 -2.73 3.87 9.15
C ILE A 129 -2.21 2.44 9.06
N LYS A 130 -3.15 1.51 8.92
CA LYS A 130 -2.89 0.13 8.48
C LYS A 130 -3.74 -0.21 7.26
N VAL A 131 -3.36 -1.28 6.57
CA VAL A 131 -4.20 -1.91 5.56
C VAL A 131 -4.74 -3.21 6.15
N LEU A 132 -6.00 -3.52 5.88
CA LEU A 132 -6.60 -4.81 6.18
C LEU A 132 -6.73 -5.59 4.88
N LYS A 133 -6.10 -6.76 4.82
CA LYS A 133 -6.34 -7.76 3.79
C LYS A 133 -7.56 -8.58 4.20
N CYS A 134 -8.62 -8.51 3.44
CA CYS A 134 -9.93 -9.04 3.81
C CYS A 134 -10.36 -10.16 2.86
N GLU A 135 -10.77 -11.28 3.43
CA GLU A 135 -11.44 -12.38 2.73
C GLU A 135 -12.93 -12.35 3.09
N LEU A 136 -13.82 -12.33 2.10
CA LEU A 136 -15.24 -12.54 2.36
C LEU A 136 -15.50 -14.04 2.45
N LYS A 137 -15.93 -14.50 3.62
CA LYS A 137 -16.36 -15.89 3.83
C LYS A 137 -17.86 -15.95 3.90
N THR A 138 -18.43 -16.89 3.14
CA THR A 138 -19.86 -17.14 3.13
C THR A 138 -20.15 -18.54 3.67
N ALA A 139 -20.99 -18.64 4.69
CA ALA A 139 -21.46 -19.91 5.25
C ALA A 139 -22.98 -19.87 5.40
N GLY A 140 -23.70 -20.50 4.46
CA GLY A 140 -25.15 -20.35 4.36
C GLY A 140 -25.50 -18.91 3.97
N ASP A 141 -26.40 -18.28 4.73
CA ASP A 141 -26.84 -16.89 4.52
C ASP A 141 -25.95 -15.86 5.27
N ILE A 142 -24.88 -16.30 5.91
CA ILE A 142 -23.96 -15.42 6.67
C ILE A 142 -22.77 -15.09 5.77
N ALA A 143 -22.51 -13.78 5.61
CA ALA A 143 -21.32 -13.23 4.98
C ALA A 143 -20.47 -12.53 6.05
N GLU A 144 -19.20 -12.93 6.18
CA GLU A 144 -18.28 -12.36 7.16
C GLU A 144 -16.96 -11.98 6.48
N TRP A 145 -16.50 -10.76 6.73
CA TRP A 145 -15.17 -10.33 6.34
C TRP A 145 -14.15 -10.73 7.40
N VAL A 146 -13.17 -11.55 7.01
CA VAL A 146 -12.07 -11.97 7.88
C VAL A 146 -10.83 -11.12 7.56
N PRO A 147 -10.44 -10.17 8.43
CA PRO A 147 -9.29 -9.32 8.18
C PRO A 147 -7.98 -9.96 8.66
N SER A 148 -6.91 -9.67 7.93
CA SER A 148 -5.52 -9.79 8.38
C SER A 148 -4.86 -8.42 8.32
N TRP A 149 -4.15 -8.07 9.39
CA TRP A 149 -3.57 -6.74 9.55
C TRP A 149 -2.27 -6.61 8.76
N ILE A 150 -2.04 -5.45 8.16
CA ILE A 150 -0.79 -5.14 7.47
C ILE A 150 -0.29 -3.78 7.96
N PRO A 151 0.89 -3.71 8.61
CA PRO A 151 1.76 -4.83 9.00
C PRO A 151 1.21 -5.66 10.19
N ASP A 152 1.69 -6.91 10.33
CA ASP A 152 1.47 -7.79 11.49
C ASP A 152 2.66 -8.74 11.77
N ALA A 153 2.53 -9.56 12.83
CA ALA A 153 3.55 -10.53 13.26
C ALA A 153 3.68 -11.73 12.32
N GLY A 154 2.60 -11.99 11.59
CA GLY A 154 2.30 -13.25 10.91
C GLY A 154 3.06 -13.46 9.62
N ASN A 155 4.09 -12.63 9.35
CA ASN A 155 4.93 -12.55 8.16
C ASN A 155 4.48 -11.51 7.14
N THR A 156 4.67 -10.21 7.43
CA THR A 156 4.94 -9.33 6.30
C THR A 156 5.94 -8.22 6.58
N ASN A 157 7.05 -8.26 5.83
CA ASN A 157 7.89 -7.10 5.67
C ASN A 157 7.17 -6.05 4.81
N VAL A 158 6.78 -4.93 5.43
CA VAL A 158 6.16 -3.80 4.75
C VAL A 158 7.19 -2.69 4.64
N ARG A 159 7.60 -2.36 3.41
CA ARG A 159 8.48 -1.21 3.15
C ARG A 159 7.69 0.04 2.78
N SER A 160 8.19 1.20 3.17
CA SER A 160 7.64 2.45 2.65
C SER A 160 8.01 2.60 1.17
N LEU A 161 7.00 2.87 0.33
CA LEU A 161 7.16 3.21 -1.08
C LEU A 161 7.41 4.71 -1.28
N THR A 162 7.13 5.51 -0.26
CA THR A 162 7.25 6.97 -0.26
C THR A 162 7.87 7.43 1.07
N PRO A 163 9.16 7.14 1.32
CA PRO A 163 9.79 7.38 2.62
C PRO A 163 9.78 8.86 3.06
N ASP A 164 9.64 9.80 2.12
CA ASP A 164 9.53 11.22 2.41
C ASP A 164 8.17 11.63 3.00
N THR A 165 7.13 10.82 2.83
CA THR A 165 5.75 11.15 3.23
C THR A 165 5.13 10.14 4.17
N LEU A 166 5.57 8.87 4.14
CA LEU A 166 5.06 7.80 4.98
C LEU A 166 6.21 6.99 5.56
N TYR A 167 6.17 6.80 6.86
CA TYR A 167 7.09 5.93 7.58
C TYR A 167 6.40 4.59 7.88
N CYS A 168 7.10 3.49 7.57
CA CYS A 168 6.75 2.14 8.03
C CYS A 168 7.79 1.70 9.05
N PRO A 169 7.38 1.33 10.28
CA PRO A 169 8.28 0.68 11.23
C PRO A 169 8.97 -0.56 10.61
N PRO A 170 10.25 -0.81 10.91
CA PRO A 170 10.95 -2.01 10.44
C PRO A 170 10.25 -3.28 10.90
N HIS A 171 10.21 -4.30 10.04
CA HIS A 171 9.67 -5.62 10.38
C HIS A 171 10.65 -6.37 11.30
N SER A 172 10.58 -6.06 12.60
CA SER A 172 11.43 -6.60 13.65
C SER A 172 10.65 -6.69 14.96
N GLU A 173 10.88 -7.74 15.75
CA GLU A 173 10.18 -7.94 17.03
C GLU A 173 10.58 -6.90 18.06
N THR A 174 11.84 -6.53 18.06
CA THR A 174 12.37 -5.40 18.82
C THR A 174 12.68 -4.25 17.88
N PRO A 175 12.65 -3.00 18.36
CA PRO A 175 13.08 -1.86 17.56
C PRO A 175 14.46 -2.10 16.93
N ALA A 176 14.59 -1.84 15.63
CA ALA A 176 15.84 -1.98 14.90
C ALA A 176 16.86 -0.91 15.33
N TRP A 177 16.37 0.25 15.77
CA TRP A 177 17.08 1.27 16.53
C TRP A 177 16.13 1.88 17.54
N GLU A 178 16.65 2.71 18.46
CA GLU A 178 15.84 3.32 19.51
C GLU A 178 14.66 4.11 18.91
N ASN A 179 13.44 3.84 19.38
CA ASN A 179 12.20 4.44 18.89
C ASN A 179 11.88 4.21 17.40
N SER A 180 12.42 3.17 16.75
CA SER A 180 12.03 2.83 15.37
C SER A 180 10.63 2.23 15.23
N GLY A 181 10.02 1.79 16.33
CA GLY A 181 8.89 0.87 16.32
C GLY A 181 9.29 -0.55 15.93
N SER A 182 8.31 -1.44 15.87
CA SER A 182 8.39 -2.89 15.65
C SER A 182 7.43 -3.36 14.56
N TRP A 183 7.43 -4.66 14.25
CA TRP A 183 6.56 -5.23 13.21
C TRP A 183 5.06 -4.99 13.44
N ASN A 184 4.63 -4.73 14.69
CA ASN A 184 3.21 -4.53 14.98
C ASN A 184 2.78 -3.06 14.95
N ASP A 185 3.76 -2.16 15.00
CA ASP A 185 3.53 -0.75 15.16
C ASP A 185 2.90 -0.15 13.89
N ASN A 186 2.20 0.97 14.07
CA ASN A 186 1.43 1.57 12.99
C ASN A 186 2.35 2.38 12.05
N PRO A 187 2.27 2.17 10.73
CA PRO A 187 2.72 3.15 9.77
C PRO A 187 2.10 4.53 10.04
N ILE A 188 2.87 5.59 9.80
CA ILE A 188 2.42 6.97 9.95
C ILE A 188 2.65 7.77 8.68
N VAL A 189 1.70 8.63 8.34
CA VAL A 189 1.96 9.74 7.42
C VAL A 189 2.68 10.84 8.19
N ILE A 190 3.73 11.41 7.60
CA ILE A 190 4.66 12.32 8.31
C ILE A 190 4.08 13.73 8.39
N THR A 191 3.25 14.13 7.42
CA THR A 191 2.65 15.48 7.33
C THR A 191 1.16 15.38 7.04
N ALA A 192 0.35 16.24 7.67
CA ALA A 192 -1.10 16.29 7.42
C ALA A 192 -1.41 16.68 5.96
N GLY A 193 -2.49 16.13 5.41
CA GLY A 193 -2.88 16.39 4.03
C GLY A 193 -3.73 15.27 3.43
N THR A 194 -4.11 15.44 2.17
CA THR A 194 -4.82 14.42 1.39
C THR A 194 -3.83 13.64 0.54
N TYR A 195 -3.93 12.31 0.59
CA TYR A 195 -3.01 11.40 -0.06
C TYR A 195 -3.76 10.31 -0.82
N TYR A 196 -3.15 9.82 -1.89
CA TYR A 196 -3.37 8.47 -2.38
C TYR A 196 -2.52 7.52 -1.53
N VAL A 197 -3.16 6.82 -0.61
CA VAL A 197 -2.56 5.71 0.12
C VAL A 197 -2.41 4.56 -0.85
N VAL A 198 -1.19 4.06 -1.05
CA VAL A 198 -0.87 3.00 -2.00
C VAL A 198 -0.51 1.74 -1.22
N PHE A 199 -1.13 0.62 -1.56
CA PHE A 199 -0.73 -0.71 -1.12
C PHE A 199 -0.25 -1.53 -2.32
N ALA A 200 0.88 -2.20 -2.16
CA ALA A 200 1.43 -3.10 -3.17
C ALA A 200 1.78 -4.45 -2.56
N SER A 201 1.43 -5.53 -3.26
CA SER A 201 1.96 -6.87 -2.99
C SER A 201 3.00 -7.22 -4.02
N PHE A 202 4.15 -7.75 -3.61
CA PHE A 202 5.25 -8.11 -4.48
C PHE A 202 5.35 -9.62 -4.67
N THR A 203 5.93 -10.05 -5.80
CA THR A 203 6.09 -11.48 -6.12
C THR A 203 6.98 -12.25 -5.15
N ASP A 204 7.79 -11.57 -4.35
CA ASP A 204 8.63 -12.16 -3.31
C ASP A 204 7.90 -12.37 -1.97
N GLY A 205 6.61 -12.00 -1.90
CA GLY A 205 5.78 -12.12 -0.70
C GLY A 205 5.88 -10.94 0.26
N THR A 206 6.68 -9.91 -0.06
CA THR A 206 6.71 -8.66 0.72
C THR A 206 5.60 -7.70 0.30
N TYR A 207 5.30 -6.70 1.14
CA TYR A 207 4.36 -5.64 0.80
C TYR A 207 5.03 -4.26 0.81
N GLY A 208 4.38 -3.33 0.13
CA GLY A 208 4.72 -1.91 0.13
C GLY A 208 3.53 -1.07 0.57
N LEU A 209 3.78 -0.04 1.37
CA LEU A 209 2.80 0.98 1.71
C LEU A 209 3.35 2.35 1.35
N GLY A 210 2.54 3.23 0.77
CA GLY A 210 2.94 4.59 0.44
C GLY A 210 1.81 5.58 0.64
N ALA A 211 2.15 6.86 0.67
CA ALA A 211 1.22 7.97 0.68
C ALA A 211 1.71 9.02 -0.32
N ILE A 212 1.09 9.07 -1.49
CA ILE A 212 1.42 10.07 -2.53
C ILE A 212 0.52 11.27 -2.31
N ALA A 213 1.11 12.44 -2.04
CA ALA A 213 0.35 13.68 -1.87
C ALA A 213 -0.46 13.98 -3.14
N LYS A 214 -1.72 14.41 -2.95
CA LYS A 214 -2.63 14.74 -4.05
C LYS A 214 -2.42 16.15 -4.59
#